data_AF-A0A168Q8S9-F1
#
_entry.id   AF-A0A168Q8S9-F1
#
_cell.length_a   1.000
_cell.length_b   1.000
_cell.length_c   1.000
_cell.angle_alpha   90.00
_cell.angle_beta   90.00
_cell.angle_gamma   90.00
#
_symmetry.space_group_name_H-M   'P 1'
#
loop_
_entity.id
_entity.type
_entity.pdbx_description
1 polymer ?
#
loop_
_entity_poly.entity_id
_entity_poly.type
_entity_poly.pdbx_seq_one_letter_code
_entity_poly.pdbx_strand_id
1 'polypeptide(L)'
;MTNTIHDFTPAQQKNVDRFCRDFYTKDKTHLLVNAVLHRGKKWWSYGVVAIVAHLYTGHGLWTFTTPWLTKIPTASTPVFLVELTVWSMGLGIAWYAWLSHLYGSQVNERIRKLAGDIDQAHRQPHTNVWLMKDTKSTRVLGVVILNCDGGAEEGQIKVAAMGSRIELALVQRAIQFARQQGIKVVTQEHWNTGPTPLL
;
A
#
# COMPACT_ATOMS: atom_id res chain seq x y z
N MET A 1 -25.30 -14.28 -4.40
CA MET A 1 -25.11 -12.89 -3.92
C MET A 1 -25.38 -11.98 -5.10
N THR A 2 -26.51 -11.28 -5.10
CA THR A 2 -26.92 -10.40 -6.20
C THR A 2 -26.30 -9.01 -5.99
N ASN A 3 -25.17 -8.75 -6.63
CA ASN A 3 -24.56 -7.41 -6.63
C ASN A 3 -25.11 -6.61 -7.81
N THR A 4 -25.30 -5.31 -7.65
CA THR A 4 -25.87 -4.45 -8.69
C THR A 4 -24.86 -3.40 -9.14
N ILE A 5 -24.82 -3.15 -10.45
CA ILE A 5 -23.97 -2.12 -11.06
C ILE A 5 -24.84 -0.87 -11.27
N HIS A 6 -24.33 0.27 -10.83
CA HIS A 6 -25.00 1.56 -10.94
C HIS A 6 -24.08 2.60 -11.56
N ASP A 7 -24.65 3.56 -12.28
CA ASP A 7 -23.91 4.72 -12.74
C ASP A 7 -23.52 5.59 -11.55
N PHE A 8 -22.32 6.17 -11.63
CA PHE A 8 -21.82 7.09 -10.62
C PHE A 8 -22.70 8.33 -10.54
N THR A 9 -22.94 8.77 -9.30
CA THR A 9 -23.61 10.04 -9.02
C THR A 9 -22.80 10.77 -7.94
N PRO A 10 -22.69 12.11 -8.00
CA PRO A 10 -21.92 12.88 -7.02
C PRO A 10 -22.34 12.64 -5.56
N ALA A 11 -23.62 12.34 -5.32
CA ALA A 11 -24.14 11.96 -4.00
C ALA A 11 -23.46 10.71 -3.39
N GLN A 12 -22.81 9.89 -4.23
CA GLN A 12 -22.16 8.64 -3.84
C GLN A 12 -20.66 8.81 -3.59
N GLN A 13 -20.10 10.02 -3.76
CA GLN A 13 -18.67 10.30 -3.61
C GLN A 13 -18.12 9.80 -2.27
N LYS A 14 -18.84 10.07 -1.18
CA LYS A 14 -18.44 9.64 0.17
C LYS A 14 -18.31 8.12 0.31
N ASN A 15 -19.13 7.35 -0.41
CA ASN A 15 -19.08 5.89 -0.40
C ASN A 15 -17.91 5.36 -1.25
N VAL A 16 -17.60 6.06 -2.36
CA VAL A 16 -16.43 5.77 -3.18
C VAL A 16 -15.14 6.05 -2.40
N ASP A 17 -15.04 7.20 -1.73
CA ASP A 17 -13.86 7.54 -0.90
C ASP A 17 -13.61 6.49 0.18
N ARG A 18 -14.68 6.01 0.82
CA ARG A 18 -14.61 4.91 1.80
C ARG A 18 -14.10 3.63 1.17
N PHE A 19 -14.65 3.24 0.01
CA PHE A 19 -14.18 2.07 -0.72
C PHE A 19 -12.70 2.18 -1.09
N CYS A 20 -12.25 3.33 -1.59
CA CYS A 20 -10.86 3.53 -1.99
C CYS A 20 -9.92 3.43 -0.80
N ARG A 21 -10.31 4.00 0.35
CA ARG A 21 -9.57 3.85 1.59
C ARG A 21 -9.47 2.38 2.00
N ASP A 22 -10.57 1.64 1.99
CA ASP A 22 -10.56 0.22 2.32
C ASP A 22 -9.67 -0.56 1.33
N PHE A 23 -9.76 -0.24 0.04
CA PHE A 23 -9.01 -0.91 -1.04
C PHE A 23 -7.50 -0.74 -0.87
N TYR A 24 -7.04 0.49 -0.62
CA TYR A 24 -5.62 0.76 -0.41
C TYR A 24 -5.09 0.39 0.98
N THR A 25 -5.95 0.24 1.99
CA THR A 25 -5.52 -0.12 3.35
C THR A 25 -5.58 -1.62 3.63
N LYS A 26 -6.24 -2.42 2.77
CA LYS A 26 -6.42 -3.88 2.94
C LYS A 26 -5.12 -4.61 3.29
N ASP A 27 -4.03 -4.30 2.58
CA ASP A 27 -2.74 -4.99 2.75
C ASP A 27 -1.72 -4.17 3.55
N LYS A 28 -2.14 -3.04 4.16
CA LYS A 28 -1.25 -2.09 4.85
C LYS A 28 -0.36 -2.79 5.89
N THR A 29 -0.95 -3.61 6.76
CA THR A 29 -0.22 -4.27 7.84
C THR A 29 0.83 -5.24 7.29
N HIS A 30 0.46 -6.05 6.31
CA HIS A 30 1.38 -7.01 5.68
C HIS A 30 2.53 -6.29 4.97
N LEU A 31 2.24 -5.22 4.23
CA LEU A 31 3.24 -4.41 3.53
C LEU A 31 4.19 -3.69 4.48
N LEU A 32 3.67 -3.10 5.56
CA LEU A 32 4.47 -2.43 6.57
C LEU A 32 5.36 -3.42 7.31
N VAL A 33 4.83 -4.56 7.76
CA VAL A 33 5.62 -5.60 8.42
C VAL A 33 6.69 -6.13 7.48
N ASN A 34 6.35 -6.42 6.22
CA ASN A 34 7.32 -6.89 5.25
C ASN A 34 8.41 -5.85 4.98
N ALA A 35 8.06 -4.56 4.86
CA ALA A 35 9.03 -3.48 4.69
C ALA A 35 9.96 -3.31 5.91
N VAL A 36 9.39 -3.39 7.12
CA VAL A 36 10.14 -3.37 8.39
C VAL A 36 11.08 -4.58 8.46
N LEU A 37 10.63 -5.78 8.12
CA LEU A 37 11.46 -7.00 8.17
C LEU A 37 12.56 -6.98 7.11
N HIS A 38 12.26 -6.60 5.87
CA HIS A 38 13.25 -6.57 4.78
C HIS A 38 14.37 -5.56 5.03
N ARG A 39 14.02 -4.33 5.47
CA ARG A 39 15.01 -3.30 5.82
C ARG A 39 15.67 -3.57 7.15
N GLY A 40 14.88 -4.01 8.11
CA GLY A 40 15.32 -4.41 9.43
C GLY A 40 16.42 -5.45 9.35
N LYS A 41 16.31 -6.48 8.51
CA LYS A 41 17.34 -7.53 8.38
C LYS A 41 18.75 -6.99 8.18
N LYS A 42 18.95 -5.92 7.40
CA LYS A 42 20.27 -5.30 7.19
C LYS A 42 20.72 -4.49 8.41
N TRP A 43 19.83 -3.72 9.03
CA TRP A 43 20.19 -2.88 10.18
C TRP A 43 20.39 -3.70 11.46
N TRP A 44 19.56 -4.72 11.64
CA TRP A 44 19.67 -5.68 12.74
C TRP A 44 20.92 -6.56 12.62
N SER A 45 21.35 -6.93 11.40
CA SER A 45 22.61 -7.66 11.24
C SER A 45 23.82 -6.81 11.66
N TYR A 46 23.85 -5.51 11.36
CA TYR A 46 24.91 -4.63 11.91
C TYR A 46 24.86 -4.54 13.44
N GLY A 47 23.66 -4.41 14.03
CA GLY A 47 23.50 -4.38 15.49
C GLY A 47 23.98 -5.68 16.15
N VAL A 48 23.57 -6.84 15.63
CA VAL A 48 24.00 -8.15 16.15
C VAL A 48 25.49 -8.39 15.92
N VAL A 49 26.05 -8.02 14.76
CA VAL A 49 27.49 -8.15 14.50
C VAL A 49 28.30 -7.26 15.44
N ALA A 50 27.85 -6.03 15.73
CA ALA A 50 28.52 -5.17 16.70
C ALA A 50 28.52 -5.77 18.12
N ILE A 51 27.40 -6.38 18.53
CA ILE A 51 27.27 -7.05 19.84
C ILE A 51 28.14 -8.29 19.92
N VAL A 52 28.12 -9.14 18.88
CA VAL A 52 28.99 -10.34 18.80
C VAL A 52 30.46 -9.91 18.80
N ALA A 53 30.83 -8.86 18.06
CA ALA A 53 32.18 -8.32 18.07
C ALA A 53 32.58 -7.82 19.47
N HIS A 54 31.69 -7.13 20.20
CA HIS A 54 31.95 -6.66 21.56
C HIS A 54 32.01 -7.81 22.60
N LEU A 55 31.21 -8.86 22.43
CA LEU A 55 31.26 -10.05 23.28
C LEU A 55 32.53 -10.86 23.05
N TYR A 56 33.00 -10.96 21.80
CA TYR A 56 34.26 -11.62 21.46
C TYR A 56 35.49 -10.81 21.85
N THR A 57 35.43 -9.47 21.85
CA THR A 57 36.52 -8.65 22.42
C THR A 57 36.49 -8.60 23.96
N GLY A 58 35.36 -8.93 24.59
CA GLY A 58 35.21 -9.03 26.05
C GLY A 58 35.60 -10.39 26.65
N HIS A 59 35.42 -11.50 25.91
CA HIS A 59 35.91 -12.81 26.29
C HIS A 59 37.21 -13.11 25.55
N GLY A 60 38.32 -12.78 26.20
CA GLY A 60 39.67 -12.90 25.65
C GLY A 60 39.94 -14.23 24.93
N LEU A 61 40.12 -14.13 23.61
CA LEU A 61 41.09 -14.94 22.91
C LEU A 61 41.82 -14.04 21.90
N TRP A 62 43.06 -13.70 22.29
CA TRP A 62 44.13 -13.10 21.47
C TRP A 62 43.97 -11.65 20.99
N THR A 63 44.42 -10.70 21.82
CA THR A 63 45.31 -9.63 21.35
C THR A 63 46.28 -9.22 22.46
N PHE A 64 47.55 -9.62 22.27
CA PHE A 64 48.68 -8.84 22.75
C PHE A 64 48.55 -7.41 22.18
N THR A 65 48.96 -6.38 22.94
CA THR A 65 49.00 -4.94 22.58
C THR A 65 47.72 -4.11 22.83
N THR A 66 47.36 -3.85 24.09
CA THR A 66 46.94 -2.52 24.63
C THR A 66 46.50 -2.68 26.10
N PRO A 67 47.27 -2.24 27.11
CA PRO A 67 47.03 -2.64 28.50
C PRO A 67 45.95 -1.85 29.27
N TRP A 68 45.26 -0.87 28.66
CA TRP A 68 44.49 0.14 29.43
C TRP A 68 42.96 0.15 29.21
N LEU A 69 42.38 -0.81 28.48
CA LEU A 69 40.93 -0.82 28.18
C LEU A 69 40.18 -2.10 28.53
N THR A 70 40.75 -3.00 29.33
CA THR A 70 40.13 -4.30 29.61
C THR A 70 39.71 -4.43 31.07
N LYS A 71 38.48 -3.99 31.39
CA LYS A 71 37.66 -4.52 32.48
C LYS A 71 36.24 -3.94 32.35
N ILE A 72 35.46 -4.48 31.41
CA ILE A 72 33.99 -4.35 31.51
C ILE A 72 33.56 -5.47 32.47
N PRO A 73 32.97 -5.16 33.64
CA PRO A 73 32.58 -6.17 34.61
C PRO A 73 31.45 -7.05 34.03
N THR A 74 31.59 -8.37 34.14
CA THR A 74 30.61 -9.39 33.69
C THR A 74 29.21 -9.23 34.30
N ALA A 75 29.05 -8.41 35.33
CA ALA A 75 27.77 -8.09 35.95
C ALA A 75 26.93 -7.04 35.17
N SER A 76 27.51 -6.30 34.21
CA SER A 76 26.79 -5.29 33.43
C SER A 76 26.21 -5.79 32.12
N THR A 77 26.60 -6.98 31.65
CA THR A 77 26.07 -7.62 30.44
C THR A 77 24.54 -7.73 30.41
N PRO A 78 23.82 -8.12 31.48
CA PRO A 78 22.35 -8.13 31.46
C PRO A 78 21.75 -6.73 31.34
N VAL A 79 22.39 -5.71 31.94
CA VAL A 79 21.95 -4.31 31.84
C VAL A 79 22.09 -3.80 30.40
N PHE A 80 23.23 -4.11 29.75
CA PHE A 80 23.44 -3.78 28.34
C PHE A 80 22.46 -4.50 27.40
N LEU A 81 22.14 -5.77 27.68
CA LEU A 81 21.14 -6.50 26.89
C LEU A 81 19.75 -5.89 27.04
N VAL A 82 19.33 -5.54 28.26
CA VAL A 82 18.04 -4.88 28.51
C VAL A 82 18.00 -3.52 27.83
N GLU A 83 19.01 -2.68 28.04
CA GLU A 83 19.10 -1.37 27.40
C GLU A 83 19.05 -1.47 25.88
N LEU A 84 19.76 -2.44 25.29
CA LEU A 84 19.73 -2.68 23.85
C LEU A 84 18.36 -3.18 23.36
N THR A 85 17.67 -4.04 24.11
CA THR A 85 16.30 -4.44 23.74
C THR A 85 15.35 -3.24 23.77
N VAL A 86 15.49 -2.34 24.75
CA VAL A 86 14.68 -1.11 24.86
C VAL A 86 14.97 -0.18 23.67
N TRP A 87 16.24 0.06 23.34
CA TRP A 87 16.62 0.88 22.18
C TRP A 87 16.16 0.27 20.85
N SER A 88 16.31 -1.04 20.69
CA SER A 88 15.91 -1.75 19.47
C SER A 88 14.39 -1.75 19.30
N MET A 89 13.65 -1.92 20.40
CA MET A 89 12.19 -1.84 20.41
C MET A 89 11.72 -0.41 20.13
N GLY A 90 12.34 0.60 20.75
CA GLY A 90 12.04 2.02 20.51
C GLY A 90 12.28 2.43 19.06
N LEU A 91 13.42 2.05 18.48
CA LEU A 91 13.72 2.27 17.06
C LEU A 91 12.74 1.54 16.14
N GLY A 92 12.37 0.29 16.48
CA GLY A 92 11.39 -0.48 15.73
C GLY A 92 10.01 0.19 15.71
N ILE A 93 9.54 0.67 16.86
CA ILE A 93 8.25 1.39 16.99
C ILE A 93 8.30 2.72 16.23
N ALA A 94 9.37 3.50 16.40
CA ALA A 94 9.55 4.77 15.70
C ALA A 94 9.59 4.58 14.17
N TRP A 95 10.29 3.55 13.70
CA TRP A 95 10.38 3.20 12.28
C TRP A 95 9.03 2.75 11.72
N TYR A 96 8.30 1.90 12.45
CA TYR A 96 6.95 1.49 12.08
C TYR A 96 5.98 2.68 12.02
N ALA A 97 6.05 3.59 13.00
CA ALA A 97 5.23 4.80 13.02
C ALA A 97 5.53 5.70 11.81
N TRP A 98 6.81 5.92 11.50
CA TRP A 98 7.24 6.69 10.33
C TRP A 98 6.75 6.07 9.02
N LEU A 99 6.95 4.77 8.81
CA LEU A 99 6.48 4.07 7.61
C LEU A 99 4.95 4.08 7.50
N SER A 100 4.25 3.91 8.62
CA SER A 100 2.78 3.99 8.66
C SER A 100 2.28 5.37 8.25
N HIS A 101 2.96 6.44 8.68
CA HIS A 101 2.65 7.81 8.30
C HIS A 101 2.91 8.04 6.80
N LEU A 102 4.07 7.61 6.29
CA LEU A 102 4.43 7.75 4.88
C LEU A 102 3.43 7.01 3.97
N TYR A 103 3.07 5.78 4.35
CA TYR A 103 2.04 5.00 3.65
C TYR A 103 0.68 5.71 3.67
N GLY A 104 0.27 6.24 4.83
CA GLY A 104 -0.97 7.00 4.95
C GLY A 104 -1.02 8.22 4.01
N SER A 105 0.09 8.94 3.90
CA SER A 105 0.21 10.08 3.00
C SER A 105 0.06 9.69 1.52
N GLN A 106 0.78 8.63 1.09
CA GLN A 106 0.69 8.12 -0.27
C GLN A 106 -0.72 7.60 -0.62
N VAL A 107 -1.39 6.94 0.32
CA VAL A 107 -2.77 6.49 0.13
C VAL A 107 -3.72 7.68 -0.05
N ASN A 108 -3.56 8.74 0.76
CA ASN A 108 -4.38 9.94 0.61
C ASN A 108 -4.15 10.63 -0.74
N GLU A 109 -2.92 10.69 -1.22
CA GLU A 109 -2.59 11.23 -2.55
C GLU A 109 -3.25 10.41 -3.67
N ARG A 110 -3.18 9.07 -3.58
CA ARG A 110 -3.85 8.18 -4.55
C ARG A 110 -5.37 8.33 -4.53
N ILE A 111 -5.97 8.46 -3.35
CA ILE A 111 -7.42 8.71 -3.22
C ILE A 111 -7.79 10.05 -3.87
N ARG A 112 -7.01 11.12 -3.63
CA ARG A 112 -7.24 12.42 -4.27
C ARG A 112 -7.12 12.35 -5.79
N LYS A 113 -6.11 11.65 -6.30
CA LYS A 113 -5.93 11.44 -7.74
C LYS A 113 -7.13 10.70 -8.34
N LEU A 114 -7.59 9.64 -7.70
CA LEU A 114 -8.76 8.88 -8.15
C LEU A 114 -10.04 9.72 -8.13
N ALA A 115 -10.26 10.52 -7.08
CA ALA A 115 -11.38 11.44 -7.03
C ALA A 115 -11.33 12.45 -8.20
N GLY A 116 -10.13 12.98 -8.51
CA GLY A 116 -9.91 13.82 -9.69
C GLY A 116 -10.21 13.12 -11.01
N ASP A 117 -9.77 11.87 -11.19
CA ASP A 117 -10.06 11.06 -12.37
C ASP A 117 -11.58 10.83 -12.54
N ILE A 118 -12.31 10.59 -11.44
CA ILE A 118 -13.78 10.42 -11.46
C ILE A 118 -14.47 11.73 -11.84
N ASP A 119 -14.09 12.84 -11.23
CA ASP A 119 -14.67 14.16 -11.53
C ASP A 119 -14.40 14.57 -12.98
N GLN A 120 -13.21 14.26 -13.51
CA GLN A 120 -12.87 14.49 -14.90
C GLN A 120 -13.72 13.62 -15.84
N ALA A 121 -13.80 12.32 -15.57
CA ALA A 121 -14.60 11.38 -16.36
C ALA A 121 -16.11 11.67 -16.29
N HIS A 122 -16.60 12.36 -15.25
CA HIS A 122 -17.98 12.80 -15.20
C HIS A 122 -18.27 14.00 -16.11
N ARG A 123 -17.26 14.82 -16.42
CA ARG A 123 -17.40 16.04 -17.22
C ARG A 123 -17.18 15.82 -18.72
N GLN A 124 -16.50 14.74 -19.10
CA GLN A 124 -16.20 14.46 -20.50
C GLN A 124 -17.37 13.74 -21.20
N PRO A 125 -17.64 14.06 -22.48
CA PRO A 125 -18.57 13.28 -23.28
C PRO A 125 -17.95 11.92 -23.63
N HIS A 126 -18.76 10.85 -23.67
CA HIS A 126 -18.36 9.46 -23.96
C HIS A 126 -17.55 8.74 -22.88
N THR A 127 -17.31 9.37 -21.73
CA THR A 127 -16.75 8.74 -20.53
C THR A 127 -17.85 8.36 -19.56
N ASN A 128 -17.65 7.28 -18.82
CA ASN A 128 -18.61 6.85 -17.81
C ASN A 128 -17.91 6.18 -16.63
N VAL A 129 -18.54 6.31 -15.47
CA VAL A 129 -18.06 5.71 -14.22
C VAL A 129 -19.16 4.81 -13.68
N TRP A 130 -18.82 3.55 -13.44
CA TRP A 130 -19.72 2.57 -12.84
C TRP A 130 -19.24 2.12 -11.48
N LEU A 131 -20.20 1.92 -10.58
CA LEU A 131 -20.00 1.45 -9.24
C LEU A 131 -20.73 0.12 -9.06
N MET A 132 -20.03 -0.88 -8.54
CA MET A 132 -20.67 -2.12 -8.09
C MET A 132 -20.98 -1.99 -6.60
N LYS A 133 -22.23 -2.18 -6.22
CA LYS A 133 -22.67 -2.12 -4.82
C LYS A 133 -23.17 -3.47 -4.34
N ASP A 134 -22.95 -3.70 -3.05
CA ASP A 134 -23.63 -4.74 -2.31
C ASP A 134 -25.10 -4.34 -2.11
N THR A 135 -26.02 -5.18 -2.55
CA THR A 135 -27.47 -4.98 -2.39
C THR A 135 -27.90 -4.91 -0.93
N LYS A 136 -27.15 -5.50 -0.01
CA LYS A 136 -27.51 -5.55 1.41
C LYS A 136 -26.98 -4.38 2.22
N SER A 137 -25.82 -3.83 1.85
CA SER A 137 -25.08 -2.90 2.73
C SER A 137 -24.82 -1.52 2.13
N THR A 138 -25.33 -1.22 0.92
CA THR A 138 -25.02 0.01 0.14
C THR A 138 -23.52 0.25 -0.08
N ARG A 139 -22.67 -0.71 0.32
CA ARG A 139 -21.23 -0.62 0.27
C ARG A 139 -20.78 -0.78 -1.17
N VAL A 140 -19.89 0.10 -1.60
CA VAL A 140 -19.23 -0.02 -2.89
C VAL A 140 -18.20 -1.15 -2.79
N LEU A 141 -18.26 -2.07 -3.75
CA LEU A 141 -17.41 -3.26 -3.86
C LEU A 141 -16.36 -3.12 -4.97
N GLY A 142 -16.60 -2.22 -5.92
CA GLY A 142 -15.69 -1.91 -7.01
C GLY A 142 -16.11 -0.67 -7.79
N VAL A 143 -15.14 -0.06 -8.45
CA VAL A 143 -15.28 1.13 -9.30
C VAL A 143 -14.57 0.86 -10.62
N VAL A 144 -15.21 1.25 -11.72
CA VAL A 144 -14.61 1.26 -13.04
C VAL A 144 -14.84 2.62 -13.67
N ILE A 145 -13.79 3.16 -14.28
CA ILE A 145 -13.84 4.38 -15.08
C ILE A 145 -13.49 3.97 -16.51
N LEU A 146 -14.36 4.31 -17.45
CA LEU A 146 -14.03 4.31 -18.86
C LEU A 146 -13.71 5.74 -19.26
N ASN A 147 -12.44 5.98 -19.57
CA ASN A 147 -11.95 7.24 -20.09
C ASN A 147 -11.80 7.13 -21.61
N CYS A 148 -12.26 8.13 -22.33
CA CYS A 148 -12.30 8.20 -23.79
C CYS A 148 -11.83 9.60 -24.14
N ASP A 149 -10.66 9.72 -24.76
CA ASP A 149 -10.22 11.02 -25.23
C ASP A 149 -11.10 11.41 -26.43
N GLY A 150 -11.68 12.60 -26.40
CA GLY A 150 -12.73 13.08 -27.32
C GLY A 150 -12.37 13.17 -28.81
N GLY A 151 -11.25 12.57 -29.23
CA GLY A 151 -10.85 12.38 -30.63
C GLY A 151 -10.18 11.02 -30.91
N ALA A 152 -10.07 10.13 -29.92
CA ALA A 152 -9.47 8.81 -30.07
C ALA A 152 -10.56 7.73 -30.18
N GLU A 153 -10.41 6.80 -31.14
CA GLU A 153 -11.21 5.56 -31.18
C GLU A 153 -10.81 4.56 -30.08
N GLU A 154 -9.98 5.00 -29.12
CA GLU A 154 -9.40 4.22 -28.05
C GLU A 154 -9.98 4.66 -26.70
N GLY A 155 -10.51 3.69 -25.96
CA GLY A 155 -10.98 3.85 -24.60
C GLY A 155 -10.00 3.18 -23.62
N GLN A 156 -9.77 3.83 -22.49
CA GLN A 156 -9.01 3.29 -21.38
C GLN A 156 -9.96 2.93 -20.23
N ILE A 157 -9.99 1.64 -19.87
CA ILE A 157 -10.72 1.16 -18.69
C ILE A 157 -9.76 1.12 -17.52
N LYS A 158 -10.05 1.91 -16.49
CA LYS A 158 -9.40 1.81 -15.19
C LYS A 158 -10.33 1.07 -14.22
N VAL A 159 -9.87 0.01 -13.53
CA VAL A 159 -10.70 -0.76 -12.57
C VAL A 159 -10.03 -0.93 -11.21
N ALA A 160 -10.81 -0.74 -10.15
CA ALA A 160 -10.45 -1.03 -8.77
C ALA A 160 -11.57 -1.84 -8.11
N ALA A 161 -11.30 -3.07 -7.68
CA ALA A 161 -12.34 -3.98 -7.17
C ALA A 161 -11.82 -4.88 -6.05
N MET A 162 -12.67 -5.20 -5.07
CA MET A 162 -12.33 -6.05 -3.92
C MET A 162 -12.28 -7.56 -4.22
N GLY A 163 -12.19 -7.93 -5.50
CA GLY A 163 -12.03 -9.33 -5.93
C GLY A 163 -12.16 -9.48 -7.46
N SER A 164 -11.54 -10.54 -7.99
CA SER A 164 -11.46 -10.80 -9.44
C SER A 164 -12.82 -10.98 -10.12
N ARG A 165 -13.82 -11.53 -9.41
CA ARG A 165 -15.19 -11.67 -9.95
C ARG A 165 -15.91 -10.33 -10.10
N ILE A 166 -15.67 -9.40 -9.18
CA ILE A 166 -16.25 -8.04 -9.19
C ILE A 166 -15.58 -7.24 -10.30
N GLU A 167 -14.27 -7.33 -10.40
CA GLU A 167 -13.47 -6.74 -11.46
C GLU A 167 -13.97 -7.17 -12.85
N LEU A 168 -14.07 -8.48 -13.07
CA LEU A 168 -14.51 -9.02 -14.36
C LEU A 168 -15.91 -8.51 -14.75
N ALA A 169 -16.85 -8.48 -13.79
CA ALA A 169 -18.20 -8.00 -14.05
C ALA A 169 -18.23 -6.50 -14.44
N LEU A 170 -17.41 -5.68 -13.77
CA LEU A 170 -17.27 -4.25 -14.07
C LEU A 170 -16.60 -4.01 -15.43
N VAL A 171 -15.53 -4.74 -15.74
CA VAL A 171 -14.84 -4.68 -17.03
C VAL A 171 -15.77 -5.09 -18.17
N GLN A 172 -16.52 -6.19 -18.00
CA GLN A 172 -17.48 -6.65 -19.01
C GLN A 172 -18.55 -5.58 -19.31
N ARG A 173 -19.05 -4.90 -18.27
CA ARG A 173 -20.01 -3.81 -18.44
C ARG A 173 -19.41 -2.63 -19.20
N ALA A 174 -18.19 -2.24 -18.86
CA ALA A 174 -17.48 -1.16 -19.55
C ALA A 174 -17.20 -1.49 -21.03
N ILE A 175 -16.80 -2.73 -21.35
CA ILE A 175 -16.60 -3.19 -22.73
C ILE A 175 -17.93 -3.18 -23.51
N GLN A 176 -19.04 -3.63 -22.91
CA GLN A 176 -20.35 -3.59 -23.56
C GLN A 176 -20.76 -2.16 -23.92
N PHE A 177 -20.55 -1.21 -23.00
CA PHE A 177 -20.82 0.21 -23.26
C PHE A 177 -19.91 0.77 -24.36
N ALA A 178 -18.61 0.46 -24.32
CA ALA A 178 -17.66 0.88 -25.34
C ALA A 178 -18.06 0.42 -26.75
N ARG A 179 -18.56 -0.82 -26.88
CA ARG A 179 -19.10 -1.35 -28.14
C ARG A 179 -20.35 -0.60 -28.60
N GLN A 180 -21.25 -0.22 -27.70
CA GLN A 180 -22.44 0.56 -28.03
C GLN A 180 -22.09 1.97 -28.53
N GLN A 181 -20.99 2.54 -28.02
CA GLN A 181 -20.49 3.86 -28.42
C GLN A 181 -19.56 3.82 -29.64
N GLY A 182 -19.29 2.64 -30.21
CA GLY A 182 -18.44 2.50 -31.40
C GLY A 182 -16.93 2.63 -31.16
N ILE A 183 -16.46 2.47 -29.91
CA ILE A 183 -15.04 2.53 -29.55
C ILE A 183 -14.33 1.26 -30.04
N LYS A 184 -13.25 1.41 -30.82
CA LYS A 184 -12.57 0.29 -31.51
C LYS A 184 -11.58 -0.45 -30.62
N VAL A 185 -10.85 0.28 -29.76
CA VAL A 185 -9.80 -0.30 -28.91
C VAL A 185 -10.11 0.00 -27.46
N VAL A 186 -10.03 -1.01 -26.62
CA VAL A 186 -10.26 -0.87 -25.19
C VAL A 186 -9.07 -1.45 -24.46
N THR A 187 -8.29 -0.59 -23.82
CA THR A 187 -7.14 -1.01 -23.00
C THR A 187 -7.55 -1.07 -21.53
N GLN A 188 -7.13 -2.11 -20.82
CA GLN A 188 -7.36 -2.23 -19.38
C GLN A 188 -6.12 -1.79 -18.63
N GLU A 189 -6.24 -0.70 -17.88
CA GLU A 189 -5.26 -0.30 -16.88
C GLU A 189 -5.78 -0.73 -15.51
N HIS A 190 -5.06 -1.59 -14.82
CA HIS A 190 -5.37 -1.85 -13.41
C HIS A 190 -4.88 -0.65 -12.61
N TRP A 191 -5.70 -0.10 -11.72
CA TRP A 191 -5.15 0.81 -10.71
C TRP A 191 -4.14 0.01 -9.93
N ASN A 192 -2.86 0.38 -10.04
CA ASN A 192 -1.74 -0.28 -9.39
C ASN A 192 -2.12 -0.71 -7.96
N THR A 193 -2.46 -1.98 -7.83
CA THR A 193 -2.84 -2.66 -6.57
C THR A 193 -1.64 -2.80 -5.66
N GLY A 194 -0.44 -2.69 -6.21
CA GLY A 194 0.79 -2.53 -5.46
C GLY A 194 0.98 -1.08 -5.02
N PRO A 195 1.27 -0.83 -3.73
CA PRO A 195 2.11 0.29 -3.40
C PRO A 195 3.41 0.12 -4.19
N THR A 196 3.89 1.20 -4.78
CA THR A 196 5.29 1.28 -5.20
C THR A 196 6.12 0.80 -4.01
N PRO A 197 7.09 -0.12 -4.18
CA PRO A 197 7.90 -0.58 -3.06
C PRO A 197 8.37 0.66 -2.30
N LEU A 198 8.06 0.72 -1.00
CA LEU A 198 8.46 1.84 -0.16
C LEU A 198 9.98 1.97 -0.30
N LEU A 199 10.41 3.01 -1.02
CA LEU A 199 11.77 3.29 -1.49
C LEU A 199 12.80 3.27 -0.38
#